data_AF-A0A061QQ40-F1
#
_entry.id   AF-A0A061QQ40-F1
#
_cell.length_a   1.000
_cell.length_b   1.000
_cell.length_c   1.000
_cell.angle_alpha   90.00
_cell.angle_beta   90.00
_cell.angle_gamma   90.00
#
_symmetry.space_group_name_H-M   'P 1'
#
loop_
_entity.id
_entity.type
_entity.pdbx_description
1 polymer ?
#
loop_
_entity_poly.entity_id
_entity_poly.type
_entity_poly.pdbx_seq_one_letter_code
_entity_poly.pdbx_strand_id
1 'polypeptide(L)'
;MKKNRCPPWSAGCDKPHLDIAVPGYDNLQFSTANICGASGTILSKPASSACGDWYLSGESTIQACSCDALPDTTPQEVALRRGCELFTAWGWTSGDPQLTYEVVDCPTEFASLISGAFGPEGPIY
;
A
#
# COMPACT_ATOMS: atom_id res chain seq x y z
N MET A 1 8.94 -6.92 -8.02
CA MET A 1 9.00 -6.50 -6.60
C MET A 1 10.45 -6.50 -6.15
N LYS A 2 10.97 -5.36 -5.67
CA LYS A 2 12.19 -5.39 -4.85
C LYS A 2 11.85 -6.34 -3.70
N LYS A 3 12.55 -7.47 -3.59
CA LYS A 3 12.43 -8.37 -2.44
C LYS A 3 13.05 -7.63 -1.25
N ASN A 4 12.40 -6.57 -0.78
CA ASN A 4 12.76 -5.95 0.46
C ASN A 4 12.24 -6.91 1.53
N ARG A 5 13.09 -7.87 1.90
CA ARG A 5 12.87 -8.56 3.18
C ARG A 5 12.81 -7.44 4.20
N CYS A 6 11.72 -7.37 4.96
CA CYS A 6 11.63 -6.36 6.00
C CYS A 6 12.93 -6.40 6.81
N PRO A 7 13.61 -5.25 6.99
CA PRO A 7 14.87 -5.23 7.71
C PRO A 7 14.69 -5.86 9.10
N PRO A 8 15.61 -6.73 9.55
CA PRO A 8 15.43 -7.47 10.80
C PRO A 8 15.34 -6.58 12.04
N TRP A 9 15.70 -5.29 11.92
CA TRP A 9 15.57 -4.29 12.99
C TRP A 9 14.24 -3.53 13.00
N SER A 10 13.38 -3.71 11.99
CA SER A 10 12.05 -3.08 11.94
C SER A 10 11.05 -3.89 12.77
N ALA A 11 10.13 -3.19 13.44
CA ALA A 11 9.13 -3.82 14.31
C ALA A 11 8.23 -4.78 13.52
N GLY A 12 8.00 -5.98 14.05
CA GLY A 12 7.16 -7.02 13.43
C GLY A 12 7.90 -7.96 12.47
N CYS A 13 9.17 -7.69 12.17
CA CYS A 13 9.93 -8.41 11.15
C CYS A 13 10.67 -9.65 11.67
N ASP A 14 10.50 -9.97 12.95
CA ASP A 14 10.85 -11.21 13.62
C ASP A 14 9.75 -12.29 13.50
N LYS A 15 8.55 -11.92 13.01
CA LYS A 15 7.37 -12.78 12.90
C LYS A 15 6.80 -12.76 11.48
N PRO A 16 6.01 -13.78 11.08
CA PRO A 16 5.24 -13.72 9.85
C PRO A 16 4.30 -12.51 9.89
N HIS A 17 4.47 -11.60 8.94
CA HIS A 17 3.62 -10.44 8.72
C HIS A 17 3.34 -10.31 7.22
N LEU A 18 2.19 -9.71 6.90
CA LEU A 18 1.77 -9.42 5.54
C LEU A 18 1.49 -7.93 5.45
N ASP A 19 2.31 -7.22 4.68
CA ASP A 19 2.05 -5.83 4.32
C ASP A 19 1.32 -5.80 2.98
N ILE A 20 0.11 -5.25 2.98
CA ILE A 20 -0.69 -5.07 1.76
C ILE A 20 -0.31 -3.71 1.15
N ALA A 21 0.11 -3.71 -0.11
CA ALA A 21 0.42 -2.47 -0.82
C ALA A 21 -0.86 -1.71 -1.16
N VAL A 22 -1.17 -0.67 -0.37
CA VAL A 22 -2.36 0.17 -0.55
C VAL A 22 -1.95 1.64 -0.68
N PRO A 23 -2.23 2.32 -1.82
CA PRO A 23 -1.97 3.74 -1.97
C PRO A 23 -2.72 4.56 -0.90
N GLY A 24 -2.04 5.53 -0.30
CA GLY A 24 -2.66 6.43 0.69
C GLY A 24 -2.69 5.91 2.13
N TYR A 25 -2.36 4.64 2.37
CA TYR A 25 -2.44 4.02 3.70
C TYR A 25 -1.09 3.85 4.39
N ASP A 26 -0.02 4.47 3.88
CA ASP A 26 1.28 4.41 4.55
C ASP A 26 1.23 5.16 5.88
N ASN A 27 1.76 4.55 6.94
CA ASN A 27 1.90 5.21 8.23
C ASN A 27 3.31 5.76 8.38
N LEU A 28 3.48 7.09 8.22
CA LEU A 28 4.79 7.73 8.21
C LEU A 28 5.58 7.58 9.52
N GLN A 29 4.92 7.28 10.64
CA GLN A 29 5.59 7.03 11.91
C GLN A 29 6.37 5.70 11.88
N PHE A 30 5.83 4.69 11.19
CA PHE A 30 6.40 3.34 11.15
C PHE A 30 7.09 3.02 9.81
N SER A 31 6.81 3.79 8.76
CA SER A 31 7.37 3.61 7.43
C SER A 31 8.80 4.13 7.34
N THR A 32 9.76 3.27 7.70
CA THR A 32 11.20 3.60 7.68
C THR A 32 11.80 3.76 6.29
N ALA A 33 11.08 3.36 5.24
CA ALA A 33 11.57 3.33 3.85
C ALA A 33 10.61 3.99 2.83
N ASN A 34 9.73 4.91 3.27
CA ASN A 34 8.87 5.65 2.36
C ASN A 34 9.71 6.52 1.40
N ILE A 35 9.55 6.29 0.09
CA ILE A 35 10.20 7.05 -0.98
C ILE A 35 9.26 8.01 -1.70
N CYS A 36 7.97 8.07 -1.34
CA CYS A 36 6.99 8.93 -2.01
C CYS A 36 7.42 10.40 -1.88
N GLY A 37 7.28 11.15 -2.97
CA GLY A 37 7.80 12.51 -3.11
C GLY A 37 9.24 12.59 -3.61
N ALA A 38 9.95 11.46 -3.77
CA ALA A 38 11.23 11.42 -4.47
C ALA A 38 11.04 11.49 -6.00
N SER A 39 12.12 11.84 -6.71
CA SER A 39 12.14 11.83 -8.17
C SER A 39 11.75 10.45 -8.71
N GLY A 40 10.88 10.41 -9.72
CA GLY A 40 10.37 9.17 -10.32
C GLY A 40 9.21 8.52 -9.55
N THR A 41 8.74 9.11 -8.44
CA THR A 41 7.52 8.64 -7.76
C THR A 41 6.30 9.46 -8.17
N ILE A 42 5.11 8.84 -8.07
CA ILE A 42 3.84 9.45 -8.49
C ILE A 42 3.21 10.24 -7.34
N LEU A 43 3.16 9.67 -6.14
CA LEU A 43 2.55 10.31 -4.98
C LEU A 43 3.56 11.16 -4.23
N SER A 44 3.07 12.27 -3.67
CA SER A 44 3.79 13.00 -2.63
C SER A 44 3.80 12.20 -1.32
N LYS A 45 4.73 12.52 -0.41
CA LYS A 45 4.76 11.91 0.93
C LYS A 45 3.44 12.10 1.70
N PRO A 46 2.82 13.30 1.76
CA PRO A 46 1.53 13.46 2.42
C PRO A 46 0.38 12.67 1.75
N ALA A 47 0.33 12.64 0.42
CA ALA A 47 -0.70 11.87 -0.30
C ALA A 47 -0.55 10.36 -0.05
N SER A 48 0.68 9.87 0.12
CA SER A 48 0.94 8.46 0.41
C SER A 48 0.42 8.00 1.79
N SER A 49 0.18 8.95 2.70
CA SER A 49 -0.23 8.68 4.09
C SER A 49 -1.60 9.26 4.46
N ALA A 50 -2.40 9.67 3.48
CA ALA A 50 -3.68 10.33 3.69
C ALA A 50 -4.63 9.59 4.66
N CYS A 51 -4.55 8.26 4.66
CA CYS A 51 -5.36 7.36 5.46
C CYS A 51 -4.52 6.47 6.39
N GLY A 52 -3.22 6.73 6.57
CA GLY A 52 -2.31 5.86 7.35
C GLY A 52 -2.66 5.72 8.84
N ASP A 53 -3.43 6.65 9.38
CA ASP A 53 -3.87 6.71 10.77
C ASP A 53 -5.41 6.67 10.91
N TRP A 54 -6.12 6.12 9.92
CA TRP A 54 -7.60 6.12 9.88
C TRP A 54 -8.22 5.58 11.18
N TYR A 55 -7.59 4.59 11.81
CA TYR A 55 -8.06 3.93 13.04
C TYR A 55 -8.04 4.84 14.28
N LEU A 56 -7.40 6.01 14.21
CA LEU A 56 -7.46 7.02 15.27
C LEU A 56 -8.71 7.90 15.16
N SER A 57 -9.39 7.89 14.01
CA SER A 57 -10.44 8.86 13.66
C SER A 57 -11.79 8.22 13.35
N GLY A 58 -11.91 6.88 13.37
CA GLY A 58 -13.19 6.20 13.24
C GLY A 58 -13.10 4.67 13.29
N GLU A 59 -14.26 4.04 13.22
CA GLU A 59 -14.43 2.59 13.46
C GLU A 59 -14.12 1.73 12.23
N SER A 60 -14.00 2.35 11.06
CA SER A 60 -13.66 1.65 9.81
C SER A 60 -13.03 2.57 8.78
N THR A 61 -12.35 1.97 7.80
CA THR A 61 -11.81 2.69 6.63
C THR A 61 -12.89 3.49 5.90
N ILE A 62 -14.12 2.96 5.79
CA ILE A 62 -15.25 3.65 5.14
C ILE A 62 -15.59 4.98 5.84
N GLN A 63 -15.48 5.02 7.17
CA GLN A 63 -15.84 6.20 7.95
C GLN A 63 -14.69 7.21 8.07
N ALA A 64 -13.45 6.72 8.12
CA ALA A 64 -12.31 7.52 8.56
C ALA A 64 -11.27 7.82 7.48
N CYS A 65 -11.43 7.29 6.26
CA CYS A 65 -10.53 7.57 5.13
C CYS A 65 -11.25 8.28 3.99
N SER A 66 -10.62 9.32 3.43
CA SER A 66 -10.95 9.88 2.12
C SER A 66 -9.74 9.79 1.19
N CYS A 67 -9.96 9.23 -0.01
CA CYS A 67 -8.95 9.12 -1.04
C CYS A 67 -8.81 10.38 -1.91
N ASP A 68 -9.58 11.45 -1.63
CA ASP A 68 -9.55 12.71 -2.38
C ASP A 68 -8.18 13.42 -2.27
N ALA A 69 -7.42 13.11 -1.22
CA ALA A 69 -6.07 13.63 -1.01
C ALA A 69 -5.03 13.03 -1.98
N LEU A 70 -5.34 11.93 -2.65
CA LEU A 70 -4.51 11.40 -3.73
C LEU A 70 -4.86 12.14 -5.02
N PRO A 71 -3.91 12.55 -5.86
CA PRO A 71 -4.21 13.22 -7.12
C PRO A 71 -4.91 12.30 -8.13
N ASP A 72 -5.51 12.88 -9.17
CA ASP A 72 -6.26 12.20 -10.25
C ASP A 72 -6.06 12.85 -11.62
N THR A 73 -4.95 13.57 -11.82
CA THR A 73 -4.73 14.34 -13.04
C THR A 73 -4.09 13.52 -14.16
N THR A 74 -3.33 12.49 -13.81
CA THR A 74 -2.71 11.56 -14.76
C THR A 74 -3.32 10.15 -14.67
N PRO A 75 -3.21 9.32 -15.73
CA PRO A 75 -3.69 7.93 -15.67
C PRO A 75 -3.11 7.12 -14.51
N GLN A 76 -1.83 7.36 -14.16
CA GLN A 76 -1.15 6.68 -13.07
C GLN A 76 -1.70 7.11 -11.71
N GLU A 77 -1.97 8.41 -11.53
CA GLU A 77 -2.58 8.95 -10.33
C GLU A 77 -4.01 8.41 -10.14
N VAL A 78 -4.81 8.39 -11.21
CA VAL A 78 -6.16 7.79 -11.20
C VAL A 78 -6.10 6.32 -10.78
N ALA A 79 -5.13 5.54 -11.28
CA ALA A 79 -4.97 4.15 -10.89
C ALA A 79 -4.64 4.00 -9.40
N LEU A 80 -3.79 4.87 -8.85
CA LEU A 80 -3.46 4.86 -7.42
C LEU A 80 -4.63 5.29 -6.55
N ARG A 81 -5.36 6.36 -6.92
CA ARG A 81 -6.59 6.76 -6.22
C ARG A 81 -7.61 5.63 -6.23
N ARG A 82 -7.77 4.93 -7.36
CA ARG A 82 -8.68 3.78 -7.46
C ARG A 82 -8.28 2.63 -6.53
N GLY A 83 -6.98 2.39 -6.36
CA GLY A 83 -6.47 1.41 -5.39
C GLY A 83 -6.83 1.78 -3.94
N CYS A 84 -6.68 3.07 -3.57
CA CYS A 84 -7.12 3.57 -2.28
C CYS A 84 -8.63 3.36 -2.06
N GLU A 85 -9.46 3.74 -3.03
CA GLU A 85 -10.92 3.59 -2.95
C GLU A 85 -11.35 2.14 -2.79
N LEU A 86 -10.72 1.22 -3.52
CA LEU A 86 -11.03 -0.20 -3.45
C LEU A 86 -10.77 -0.76 -2.05
N PHE A 87 -9.62 -0.45 -1.46
CA PHE A 87 -9.30 -0.89 -0.11
C PHE A 87 -10.21 -0.24 0.93
N THR A 88 -10.48 1.07 0.79
CA THR A 88 -11.43 1.79 1.65
C THR A 88 -12.80 1.12 1.65
N ALA A 89 -13.30 0.73 0.47
CA ALA A 89 -14.60 0.08 0.30
C ALA A 89 -14.68 -1.33 0.90
N TRP A 90 -13.56 -1.98 1.21
CA TRP A 90 -13.55 -3.26 1.94
C TRP A 90 -13.96 -3.11 3.40
N GLY A 91 -13.88 -1.90 3.98
CA GLY A 91 -14.42 -1.62 5.31
C GLY A 91 -13.65 -2.25 6.46
N TRP A 92 -12.32 -2.20 6.42
CA TRP A 92 -11.48 -2.72 7.50
C TRP A 92 -11.78 -1.98 8.80
N THR A 93 -11.92 -2.73 9.89
CA THR A 93 -12.24 -2.22 11.24
C THR A 93 -11.08 -2.35 12.22
N SER A 94 -9.95 -2.88 11.77
CA SER A 94 -8.69 -2.96 12.53
C SER A 94 -7.51 -2.66 11.61
N GLY A 95 -6.50 -1.94 12.11
CA GLY A 95 -5.29 -1.59 11.37
C GLY A 95 -4.28 -2.75 11.25
N ASP A 96 -4.29 -3.67 12.21
CA ASP A 96 -3.33 -4.78 12.34
C ASP A 96 -4.01 -6.14 12.69
N PRO A 97 -5.05 -6.56 11.94
CA PRO A 97 -5.79 -7.76 12.30
C PRO A 97 -4.92 -9.03 12.15
N GLN A 98 -5.21 -10.01 13.01
CA GLN A 98 -4.62 -11.34 12.89
C GLN A 98 -5.37 -12.14 11.83
N LEU A 99 -4.62 -12.70 10.89
CA LEU A 99 -5.16 -13.46 9.76
C LEU A 99 -4.65 -14.91 9.78
N THR A 100 -5.40 -15.78 9.15
CA THR A 100 -4.92 -17.11 8.73
C THR A 100 -4.69 -17.08 7.23
N TYR A 101 -3.70 -17.82 6.75
CA TYR A 101 -3.38 -17.87 5.32
C TYR A 101 -3.13 -19.30 4.86
N GLU A 102 -3.34 -19.53 3.57
CA GLU A 102 -2.98 -20.74 2.87
C GLU A 102 -2.14 -20.36 1.65
N VAL A 103 -1.09 -21.13 1.37
CA VAL A 103 -0.30 -20.94 0.16
C VAL A 103 -1.07 -21.57 -0.99
N VAL A 104 -1.40 -20.75 -1.99
CA VAL A 104 -2.10 -21.16 -3.21
C VAL A 104 -1.22 -20.96 -4.44
N ASP A 105 -1.56 -21.62 -5.54
CA ASP A 105 -0.94 -21.32 -6.83
C ASP A 105 -1.19 -19.85 -7.20
N CYS A 106 -0.14 -19.19 -7.71
CA CYS A 106 -0.20 -17.78 -8.11
C CYS A 106 -1.28 -17.58 -9.19
N PRO A 107 -2.34 -16.78 -8.95
CA PRO A 107 -3.40 -16.58 -9.93
C PRO A 107 -2.84 -16.04 -11.25
N THR A 108 -3.37 -16.52 -12.38
CA THR A 108 -2.81 -16.20 -13.71
C THR A 108 -2.89 -14.71 -14.02
N GLU A 109 -4.00 -14.06 -13.64
CA GLU A 109 -4.23 -12.63 -13.82
C GLU A 109 -3.27 -11.81 -12.97
N PHE A 110 -3.02 -12.25 -11.73
CA PHE A 110 -2.04 -11.59 -10.86
C PHE A 110 -0.64 -11.72 -11.47
N ALA A 111 -0.23 -12.93 -11.85
CA ALA A 111 1.06 -13.19 -12.48
C ALA A 111 1.25 -12.35 -13.75
N SER A 112 0.24 -12.27 -14.61
CA SER A 112 0.26 -11.47 -15.83
C SER A 112 0.39 -9.97 -15.56
N LEU A 113 -0.25 -9.48 -14.49
CA LEU A 113 -0.16 -8.07 -14.09
C LEU A 113 1.24 -7.74 -13.58
N ILE A 114 1.82 -8.59 -12.73
CA ILE A 114 3.09 -8.30 -12.07
C ILE A 114 4.33 -8.67 -12.89
N SER A 115 4.21 -9.59 -13.86
CA SER A 115 5.36 -10.12 -14.60
C SER A 115 6.07 -9.08 -15.45
N GLY A 116 5.33 -8.07 -15.93
CA GLY A 116 5.87 -6.94 -16.69
C GLY A 116 6.16 -5.69 -15.85
N ALA A 117 5.77 -5.67 -14.58
CA ALA A 117 5.85 -4.46 -13.76
C ALA A 117 7.27 -4.14 -13.26
N PHE A 118 8.22 -5.07 -13.36
CA PHE A 118 9.57 -4.90 -12.84
C PHE A 118 10.64 -5.54 -13.74
N GLY A 119 11.69 -4.79 -14.04
CA GLY A 119 12.93 -5.27 -14.66
C GLY A 119 14.10 -5.33 -13.66
N PRO A 120 15.33 -5.65 -14.13
CA PRO A 120 16.53 -5.68 -13.30
C PRO A 120 16.79 -4.38 -12.53
N GLU A 121 16.41 -3.24 -13.13
CA GLU A 121 16.60 -1.89 -12.58
C GLU A 121 15.44 -1.41 -11.68
N GLY A 122 14.39 -2.21 -11.49
CA GLY A 122 13.22 -1.84 -10.68
C GLY A 122 11.91 -1.73 -11.48
N PRO A 123 10.93 -0.93 -11.03
CA PRO A 123 9.65 -0.76 -11.72
C PRO A 123 9.83 -0.30 -13.16
N ILE A 124 9.03 -0.84 -14.07
CA ILE A 124 8.97 -0.42 -15.49
C ILE A 124 7.77 0.53 -15.62
N TYR A 125 8.04 1.80 -15.98
CA TYR A 125 7.02 2.84 -16.21
C TYR A 125 6.76 3.06 -17.69
#